data_AF-A0A966B550-F1
#
_entry.id   AF-A0A966B550-F1
#
_cell.length_a   1.000
_cell.length_b   1.000
_cell.length_c   1.000
_cell.angle_alpha   90.00
_cell.angle_beta   90.00
_cell.angle_gamma   90.00
#
_symmetry.space_group_name_H-M   'P 1'
#
loop_
_entity.id
_entity.type
_entity.pdbx_description
1 polymer ?
#
loop_
_entity_poly.entity_id
_entity_poly.type
_entity_poly.pdbx_seq_one_letter_code
_entity_poly.pdbx_strand_id
1 'polypeptide(L)'
;SVLSLEQEIAKIKGLRENKNPWGAWEIARLAQESYSDDNDLLKLSVKLNEEVSSFVHVLKKAEKLEQQKHSGMSLTWYLKAKDIYTQSTYANDGIKRLLDHLLPSSTQETILSSEDKNETAQPLNFD
;
A
#
# COMPACT_ATOMS: atom_id res chain seq x y z
N SER A 1 20.13 11.65 8.60
CA SER A 1 20.27 12.53 9.79
C SER A 1 19.14 12.28 10.76
N VAL A 2 19.43 12.30 12.07
CA VAL A 2 18.48 12.05 13.18
C VAL A 2 17.18 12.87 13.08
N LEU A 3 17.27 14.11 12.58
CA LEU A 3 16.12 14.98 12.31
C LEU A 3 15.05 14.34 11.39
N SER A 4 15.43 13.48 10.45
CA SER A 4 14.49 12.80 9.56
C SER A 4 13.71 11.70 10.28
N LEU A 5 14.36 10.98 11.19
CA LEU A 5 13.74 9.90 11.97
C LEU A 5 12.74 10.46 13.00
N GLU A 6 13.07 11.55 13.68
CA GLU A 6 12.15 12.19 14.61
C GLU A 6 10.88 12.70 13.91
N GLN A 7 11.03 13.25 12.70
CA GLN A 7 9.90 13.67 11.86
C GLN A 7 9.03 12.48 11.43
N GLU A 8 9.64 11.36 11.05
CA GLU A 8 8.92 10.12 10.73
C GLU A 8 8.16 9.59 11.94
N ILE A 9 8.80 9.50 13.11
CA ILE A 9 8.16 9.05 14.36
C ILE A 9 7.00 9.98 14.74
N ALA A 10 7.16 11.31 14.60
CA ALA A 10 6.08 12.26 14.85
C ALA A 10 4.90 12.05 13.88
N LYS A 11 5.18 11.84 12.59
CA LYS A 11 4.16 11.53 11.58
C LYS A 11 3.41 10.23 11.89
N ILE A 12 4.14 9.17 12.26
CA ILE A 12 3.55 7.87 12.63
C ILE A 12 2.61 8.03 13.84
N LYS A 13 3.06 8.73 14.89
CA LYS A 13 2.22 9.01 16.08
C LYS A 13 0.99 9.83 15.71
N GLY A 14 1.14 10.88 14.92
CA GLY A 14 0.03 11.72 14.47
C GLY A 14 -1.01 10.95 13.65
N LEU A 15 -0.60 10.04 12.77
CA LEU A 15 -1.52 9.17 12.01
C LEU A 15 -2.32 8.26 12.95
N ARG A 16 -1.62 7.63 13.91
CA ARG A 16 -2.24 6.75 14.90
C ARG A 16 -3.25 7.49 15.77
N GLU A 17 -2.87 8.67 16.28
CA GLU A 17 -3.74 9.53 17.10
C GLU A 17 -4.99 10.00 16.33
N ASN A 18 -4.85 10.24 15.02
CA ASN A 18 -5.95 10.57 14.12
C ASN A 18 -6.76 9.35 13.64
N LYS A 19 -6.74 8.24 14.41
CA LYS A 19 -7.49 7.01 14.12
C LYS A 19 -7.13 6.35 12.78
N ASN A 20 -5.89 6.57 12.30
CA ASN A 20 -5.34 5.86 11.15
C ASN A 20 -4.12 5.00 11.54
N PRO A 21 -4.33 3.90 12.30
CA PRO A 21 -3.25 3.02 12.70
C PRO A 21 -2.66 2.20 11.55
N TRP A 22 -3.42 1.97 10.46
CA TRP A 22 -2.93 1.26 9.27
C TRP A 22 -1.91 2.10 8.49
N GLY A 23 -2.23 3.37 8.23
CA GLY A 23 -1.29 4.30 7.63
C GLY A 23 -0.07 4.53 8.52
N ALA A 24 -0.27 4.62 9.85
CA ALA A 24 0.85 4.69 10.80
C ALA A 24 1.77 3.47 10.68
N TRP A 25 1.20 2.26 10.57
CA TRP A 25 1.96 1.03 10.38
C TRP A 25 2.76 1.01 9.07
N GLU A 26 2.16 1.44 7.95
CA GLU A 26 2.86 1.48 6.66
C GLU A 26 4.07 2.43 6.69
N ILE A 27 3.91 3.62 7.29
CA ILE A 27 5.03 4.57 7.45
C ILE A 27 6.09 4.01 8.40
N ALA A 28 5.69 3.38 9.51
CA ALA A 28 6.62 2.75 10.45
C ALA A 28 7.42 1.60 9.82
N ARG A 29 6.81 0.86 8.88
CA ARG A 29 7.49 -0.20 8.13
C ARG A 29 8.54 0.37 7.19
N LEU A 30 8.21 1.42 6.43
CA LEU A 30 9.17 2.09 5.54
C LEU A 30 10.32 2.72 6.34
N ALA A 31 10.03 3.36 7.47
CA ALA A 31 11.04 3.90 8.36
C ALA A 31 12.00 2.82 8.87
N GLN A 32 11.50 1.63 9.22
CA GLN A 32 12.34 0.51 9.70
C GLN A 32 13.31 -0.01 8.64
N GLU A 33 13.02 0.14 7.35
CA GLU A 33 13.96 -0.22 6.29
C GLU A 33 15.19 0.69 6.30
N SER A 34 15.03 1.95 6.75
CA SER A 34 16.11 2.94 6.81
C SER A 34 16.75 3.10 8.20
N TYR A 35 16.02 2.72 9.26
CA TYR A 35 16.38 2.97 10.66
C TYR A 35 16.17 1.71 11.54
N SER A 36 16.72 0.57 11.11
CA SER A 36 16.51 -0.74 11.76
C SER A 36 16.95 -0.82 13.22
N ASP A 37 17.93 -0.01 13.62
CA ASP A 37 18.59 -0.10 14.93
C ASP A 37 17.95 0.82 15.99
N ASP A 38 16.94 1.62 15.61
CA ASP A 38 16.29 2.55 16.53
C ASP A 38 15.29 1.83 17.45
N ASN A 39 15.56 1.92 18.76
CA ASN A 39 14.76 1.23 19.77
C ASN A 39 13.34 1.80 19.90
N ASP A 40 13.15 3.09 19.68
CA ASP A 40 11.85 3.73 19.85
C ASP A 40 10.93 3.45 18.67
N LEU A 41 11.47 3.47 17.44
CA LEU A 41 10.80 3.01 16.23
C LEU A 41 10.44 1.53 16.33
N LEU A 42 11.33 0.67 16.82
CA LEU A 42 11.04 -0.75 17.02
C LEU A 42 9.87 -0.95 17.98
N LYS A 43 9.89 -0.30 19.16
CA LYS A 43 8.79 -0.37 20.14
C LYS A 43 7.47 0.13 19.56
N LEU A 44 7.49 1.22 18.81
CA LEU A 44 6.30 1.77 18.15
C LEU A 44 5.75 0.79 17.11
N SER A 45 6.63 0.16 16.34
CA SER A 45 6.28 -0.80 15.30
C SER A 45 5.68 -2.09 15.85
N VAL A 46 6.16 -2.57 17.00
CA VAL A 46 5.54 -3.70 17.72
C VAL A 46 4.11 -3.37 18.12
N LYS A 47 3.88 -2.20 18.74
CA LYS A 47 2.53 -1.76 19.13
C LYS A 47 1.59 -1.63 17.93
N LEU A 48 2.08 -1.07 16.82
CA LEU A 48 1.30 -0.95 15.60
C LEU A 48 0.96 -2.33 15.00
N ASN A 49 1.92 -3.27 14.99
CA ASN A 49 1.66 -4.64 14.55
C ASN A 49 0.54 -5.33 15.35
N GLU A 50 0.47 -5.10 16.66
CA GLU A 50 -0.61 -5.61 17.51
C GLU A 50 -1.96 -4.94 17.15
N GLU A 51 -1.97 -3.62 17.05
CA GLU A 51 -3.17 -2.80 16.78
C GLU A 51 -3.79 -3.10 15.42
N VAL A 52 -2.97 -3.33 14.38
CA VAL A 52 -3.44 -3.66 13.02
C VAL A 52 -3.18 -5.11 12.62
N SER A 53 -3.13 -6.02 13.60
CA SER A 53 -2.77 -7.44 13.41
C SER A 53 -3.52 -8.15 12.29
N SER A 54 -4.83 -7.90 12.15
CA SER A 54 -5.65 -8.50 11.08
C SER A 54 -5.21 -8.05 9.69
N PHE A 55 -4.89 -6.76 9.53
CA PHE A 55 -4.36 -6.21 8.27
C PHE A 55 -2.97 -6.76 7.95
N VAL A 56 -2.08 -6.78 8.94
CA VAL A 56 -0.72 -7.33 8.79
C VAL A 56 -0.75 -8.81 8.42
N HIS A 57 -1.67 -9.59 9.01
CA HIS A 57 -1.85 -10.99 8.65
C HIS A 57 -2.25 -11.17 7.19
N VAL A 58 -3.20 -10.37 6.70
CA VAL A 58 -3.67 -10.39 5.30
C VAL A 58 -2.53 -10.02 4.35
N LEU A 59 -1.75 -8.98 4.65
CA LEU A 59 -0.59 -8.58 3.85
C LEU A 59 0.48 -9.68 3.78
N LYS A 60 0.87 -10.24 4.92
CA LYS A 60 1.85 -11.35 4.96
C LYS A 60 1.38 -12.57 4.18
N LYS A 61 0.08 -12.85 4.19
CA LYS A 61 -0.50 -13.94 3.40
C LYS A 61 -0.41 -13.66 1.90
N ALA A 62 -0.69 -12.42 1.48
CA ALA A 62 -0.53 -11.98 0.09
C ALA A 62 0.93 -12.11 -0.37
N GLU A 63 1.88 -11.54 0.37
CA GLU A 63 3.32 -11.62 0.08
C GLU A 63 3.80 -13.07 -0.05
N LYS A 64 3.40 -13.94 0.88
CA LYS A 64 3.77 -15.35 0.83
C LYS A 64 3.27 -16.03 -0.44
N LEU A 65 2.05 -15.74 -0.86
CA LEU A 65 1.48 -16.29 -2.09
C LEU A 65 2.15 -15.69 -3.34
N GLU A 66 2.51 -14.40 -3.32
CA GLU A 66 3.30 -13.75 -4.36
C GLU A 66 4.65 -14.45 -4.54
N GLN A 67 5.38 -14.66 -3.44
CA GLN A 67 6.67 -15.38 -3.43
C GLN A 67 6.54 -16.82 -3.94
N GLN A 68 5.40 -17.47 -3.68
CA GLN A 68 5.09 -18.82 -4.16
C GLN A 68 4.57 -18.85 -5.60
N LYS A 69 4.55 -17.71 -6.31
CA LYS A 69 4.03 -17.56 -7.68
C LYS A 69 2.55 -17.92 -7.82
N HIS A 70 1.79 -17.84 -6.73
CA HIS A 70 0.34 -18.01 -6.70
C HIS A 70 -0.36 -16.66 -6.92
N SER A 71 -0.07 -16.02 -8.06
CA SER A 71 -0.39 -14.61 -8.34
C SER A 71 -1.88 -14.27 -8.20
N GLY A 72 -2.79 -15.13 -8.68
CA GLY A 72 -4.24 -14.90 -8.54
C GLY A 72 -4.74 -14.95 -7.09
N MET A 73 -4.21 -15.89 -6.29
CA MET A 73 -4.51 -15.94 -4.86
C MET A 73 -3.89 -14.74 -4.14
N SER A 74 -2.63 -14.40 -4.45
CA SER A 74 -1.97 -13.23 -3.88
C SER A 74 -2.77 -11.94 -4.14
N LEU A 75 -3.23 -11.74 -5.37
CA LEU A 75 -4.06 -10.60 -5.75
C LEU A 75 -5.34 -10.52 -4.91
N THR A 76 -6.01 -11.66 -4.71
CA THR A 76 -7.21 -11.74 -3.86
C THR A 76 -6.92 -11.28 -2.43
N TRP A 77 -5.77 -11.65 -1.87
CA TRP A 77 -5.37 -11.24 -0.51
C TRP A 77 -4.97 -9.76 -0.44
N TYR A 78 -4.33 -9.20 -1.47
CA TYR A 78 -4.08 -7.76 -1.52
C TYR A 78 -5.38 -6.95 -1.66
N LEU A 79 -6.36 -7.42 -2.43
CA LEU A 79 -7.69 -6.81 -2.49
C LEU A 79 -8.41 -6.89 -1.13
N LYS A 80 -8.24 -7.99 -0.39
CA LYS A 80 -8.72 -8.08 0.99
C LYS A 80 -8.01 -7.08 1.93
N ALA A 81 -6.73 -6.80 1.71
CA ALA A 81 -6.03 -5.76 2.48
C ALA A 81 -6.63 -4.37 2.20
N LYS A 82 -7.02 -4.10 0.94
CA LYS A 82 -7.72 -2.88 0.52
C LYS A 82 -9.13 -2.73 1.08
N ASP A 83 -9.81 -3.85 1.31
CA ASP A 83 -11.10 -3.87 2.00
C ASP A 83 -10.94 -3.43 3.47
N ILE A 84 -9.86 -3.85 4.14
CA ILE A 84 -9.54 -3.43 5.51
C ILE A 84 -9.06 -1.98 5.58
N TYR A 85 -8.18 -1.57 4.67
CA TYR A 85 -7.63 -0.22 4.60
C TYR A 85 -7.54 0.24 3.15
N THR A 86 -8.55 0.98 2.70
CA THR A 86 -8.69 1.40 1.30
C THR A 86 -7.55 2.31 0.84
N GLN A 87 -6.92 3.05 1.73
CA GLN A 87 -5.82 3.96 1.39
C GLN A 87 -4.43 3.30 1.44
N SER A 88 -4.36 1.97 1.63
CA SER A 88 -3.10 1.22 1.71
C SER A 88 -2.26 1.41 0.45
N THR A 89 -1.10 2.05 0.59
CA THR A 89 -0.10 2.11 -0.50
C THR A 89 0.58 0.77 -0.64
N TYR A 90 0.83 0.07 0.47
CA TYR A 90 1.50 -1.23 0.47
C TYR A 90 0.72 -2.29 -0.31
N ALA A 91 -0.60 -2.35 -0.13
CA ALA A 91 -1.46 -3.26 -0.88
C ALA A 91 -1.57 -2.84 -2.35
N ASN A 92 -1.64 -1.54 -2.66
CA ASN A 92 -1.64 -1.04 -4.03
C ASN A 92 -0.36 -1.45 -4.77
N ASP A 93 0.80 -1.33 -4.13
CA ASP A 93 2.08 -1.71 -4.74
C ASP A 93 2.13 -3.22 -5.03
N GLY A 94 1.60 -4.04 -4.12
CA GLY A 94 1.46 -5.49 -4.34
C GLY A 94 0.53 -5.82 -5.51
N ILE A 95 -0.63 -5.16 -5.60
CA ILE A 95 -1.56 -5.31 -6.73
C ILE A 95 -0.84 -4.92 -8.02
N LYS A 96 -0.17 -3.78 -8.05
CA LYS A 96 0.54 -3.29 -9.23
C LYS A 96 1.59 -4.28 -9.71
N ARG A 97 2.47 -4.78 -8.82
CA ARG A 97 3.48 -5.80 -9.18
C ARG A 97 2.86 -7.05 -9.80
N LEU A 98 1.74 -7.52 -9.25
CA LEU A 98 1.05 -8.68 -9.78
C LEU A 98 0.41 -8.41 -11.14
N LEU A 99 -0.22 -7.26 -11.33
CA LEU A 99 -0.81 -6.88 -12.62
C LEU A 99 0.28 -6.70 -13.68
N ASP A 100 1.40 -6.08 -13.33
CA ASP A 100 2.56 -5.92 -14.22
C ASP A 100 3.13 -7.27 -14.66
N HIS A 101 3.03 -8.29 -13.81
CA HIS A 101 3.45 -9.66 -14.11
C HIS A 101 2.40 -10.49 -14.88
N LEU A 102 1.12 -10.28 -14.61
CA LEU A 102 0.02 -11.10 -15.13
C LEU A 102 -0.51 -10.61 -16.49
N LEU A 103 -0.47 -9.31 -16.73
CA LEU A 103 -1.06 -8.72 -17.93
C LEU A 103 -0.05 -8.73 -19.09
N PRO A 104 -0.46 -9.17 -20.30
CA PRO A 104 0.41 -9.07 -21.46
C PRO A 104 0.66 -7.60 -21.81
N SER A 105 1.86 -7.29 -22.32
CA SER A 105 2.33 -5.93 -22.61
C SER A 105 1.38 -5.12 -23.50
N SER A 106 0.62 -5.78 -24.38
CA SER A 106 -0.41 -5.13 -25.23
C SER A 106 -1.58 -4.52 -24.44
N THR A 107 -1.84 -4.99 -23.21
CA THR A 107 -2.88 -4.43 -22.35
C THR A 107 -2.38 -3.19 -21.60
N GLN A 108 -1.08 -3.13 -21.30
CA GLN A 108 -0.48 -1.99 -20.59
C GLN A 108 -0.49 -0.70 -21.43
N GLU A 109 -0.24 -0.81 -22.75
CA GLU A 109 -0.34 0.32 -23.69
C GLU A 109 -1.75 0.93 -23.74
N THR A 110 -2.80 0.12 -23.58
CA THR A 110 -4.19 0.60 -23.61
C THR A 110 -4.57 1.36 -22.33
N ILE A 111 -4.05 0.95 -21.16
CA ILE A 111 -4.33 1.60 -19.87
C ILE A 111 -3.60 2.95 -19.77
N LEU A 112 -2.32 3.00 -20.15
CA LEU A 112 -1.53 4.24 -20.16
C LEU A 112 -2.06 5.27 -21.17
N SER A 113 -2.64 4.83 -22.28
CA SER A 113 -3.27 5.71 -23.28
C SER A 113 -4.60 6.31 -22.84
N SER A 114 -5.17 5.86 -21.72
CA SER A 114 -6.50 6.26 -21.24
C SER A 114 -6.49 7.36 -20.17
N GLU A 115 -5.34 7.67 -19.57
CA GLU A 115 -5.20 8.79 -18.61
C GLU A 115 -5.08 10.16 -19.30
N ASP A 116 -4.61 10.23 -20.55
CA ASP A 116 -4.38 11.50 -21.27
C ASP A 116 -5.58 12.02 -22.10
N LYS A 117 -6.71 11.29 -22.17
CA LYS A 117 -7.84 11.65 -23.04
C LYS A 117 -9.11 12.13 -22.34
N ASN A 118 -8.98 12.71 -21.14
CA ASN A 118 -10.08 13.46 -20.53
C ASN A 118 -10.04 14.94 -20.93
N GLU A 119 -10.02 15.22 -22.24
CA GLU A 119 -10.38 16.54 -22.78
C GLU A 119 -11.48 16.41 -23.84
N THR A 120 -12.55 17.16 -23.59
CA THR A 120 -13.69 17.47 -24.48
C THR A 120 -14.70 16.35 -24.77
N ALA A 121 -15.59 16.10 -23.81
CA ALA A 121 -16.94 15.67 -24.15
C ALA A 121 -17.59 16.78 -25.01
N GLN A 122 -17.78 16.50 -26.30
CA GLN A 122 -18.54 17.38 -27.20
C GLN A 122 -20.00 17.42 -26.74
N PRO A 123 -20.65 18.60 -26.68
CA PRO A 123 -22.05 18.68 -26.31
C PRO A 123 -22.90 17.98 -27.37
N LEU A 124 -23.76 17.07 -26.92
CA LEU A 124 -24.78 16.42 -27.75
C LEU A 124 -25.77 17.48 -28.23
N ASN A 125 -25.71 17.81 -29.53
CA ASN A 125 -26.79 18.52 -30.20
C ASN A 125 -27.91 17.53 -30.49
N PHE A 126 -29.08 17.81 -29.93
CA PHE A 126 -30.33 17.18 -30.33
C PHE A 126 -31.02 18.16 -31.29
N ASP A 127 -31.10 17.79 -32.57
CA ASP A 127 -32.01 18.40 -33.54
C ASP A 127 -33.46 17.97 -33.26
#